data_AF-A0A9P7RLM4-F1
#
_entry.id   AF-A0A9P7RLM4-F1
#
_cell.length_a   1.000
_cell.length_b   1.000
_cell.length_c   1.000
_cell.angle_alpha   90.00
_cell.angle_beta   90.00
_cell.angle_gamma   90.00
#
_symmetry.space_group_name_H-M   'P 1'
#
loop_
_entity.id
_entity.type
_entity.pdbx_description
1 polymer ?
#
loop_
_entity_poly.entity_id
_entity_poly.type
_entity_poly.pdbx_seq_one_letter_code
_entity_poly.pdbx_strand_id
1 'polypeptide(L)'
;MEHPSFPMSQDDNWTLCFPRGSSTPVLVKSPKPAYVPAYHILLRMDRFGFSANNITYQALGEHPSLRYYDFYPAPSKPEENISPETHGVVPVWGFANVLVSSHPQVHVGERLYGYFAPAKYILLPIDPTDINKHAMYVPRPQFPSDRRLYHQITRCTTDPLYTGPK
;
A
#
# COMPACT_ATOMS: atom_id res chain seq x y z
N MET A 1 9.28 -24.12 6.74
CA MET A 1 7.91 -23.59 6.86
C MET A 1 7.54 -23.11 5.48
N GLU A 2 6.69 -23.85 4.77
CA GLU A 2 6.36 -23.54 3.37
C GLU A 2 5.49 -22.28 3.31
N HIS A 3 5.95 -21.29 2.56
CA HIS A 3 5.19 -20.05 2.35
C HIS A 3 4.05 -20.33 1.36
N PRO A 4 2.85 -19.78 1.59
CA PRO A 4 1.71 -20.03 0.71
C PRO A 4 1.98 -19.48 -0.69
N SER A 5 2.06 -20.37 -1.67
CA SER A 5 2.00 -20.04 -3.09
C SER A 5 0.55 -20.11 -3.57
N PHE A 6 0.13 -19.12 -4.37
CA PHE A 6 -1.21 -19.08 -4.94
C PHE A 6 -1.15 -19.67 -6.34
N PRO A 7 -2.24 -20.28 -6.85
CA PRO A 7 -2.35 -20.54 -8.27
C PRO A 7 -2.13 -19.21 -8.99
N MET A 8 -1.28 -19.20 -10.02
CA MET A 8 -0.96 -18.02 -10.84
C MET A 8 -2.25 -17.49 -11.49
N SER A 9 -3.04 -16.68 -10.79
CA SER A 9 -4.03 -15.83 -11.43
C SER A 9 -3.22 -14.76 -12.18
N GLN A 10 -3.28 -14.74 -13.51
CA GLN A 10 -2.71 -13.70 -14.39
C GLN A 10 -3.45 -12.36 -14.24
N ASP A 11 -3.71 -11.96 -13.01
CA ASP A 11 -4.38 -10.73 -12.71
C ASP A 11 -3.39 -9.59 -12.81
N ASP A 12 -3.73 -8.61 -13.64
CA ASP A 12 -2.97 -7.37 -13.69
C ASP A 12 -3.14 -6.59 -12.39
N ASN A 13 -2.04 -5.99 -11.94
CA ASN A 13 -2.01 -4.95 -10.93
C ASN A 13 -1.89 -3.59 -11.61
N TRP A 14 -2.88 -2.73 -11.45
CA TRP A 14 -2.87 -1.37 -11.96
C TRP A 14 -2.52 -0.42 -10.83
N THR A 15 -1.54 0.46 -11.03
CA THR A 15 -1.09 1.46 -10.05
C THR A 15 -1.12 2.86 -10.67
N LEU A 16 -1.74 3.82 -9.99
CA LEU A 16 -1.68 5.23 -10.37
C LEU A 16 -0.31 5.82 -9.99
N CYS A 17 0.46 6.22 -11.00
CA CYS A 17 1.81 6.77 -10.84
C CYS A 17 1.90 8.17 -11.42
N PHE A 18 2.92 8.92 -11.00
CA PHE A 18 3.24 10.25 -11.48
C PHE A 18 4.65 10.26 -12.05
N PRO A 19 4.84 10.52 -13.36
CA PRO A 19 6.16 10.75 -13.90
C PRO A 19 6.82 11.94 -13.18
N ARG A 20 8.07 11.79 -12.75
CA ARG A 20 8.80 12.86 -12.10
C ARG A 20 8.97 14.03 -13.08
N GLY A 21 8.70 15.24 -12.59
CA GLY A 21 8.66 16.44 -13.44
C GLY A 21 7.36 16.65 -14.22
N SER A 22 6.35 15.79 -14.04
CA SER A 22 5.02 15.92 -14.66
C SER A 22 3.91 15.97 -13.61
N SER A 23 2.84 16.71 -13.91
CA SER A 23 1.59 16.71 -13.15
C SER A 23 0.53 15.77 -13.70
N THR A 24 0.77 15.17 -14.87
CA THR A 24 -0.18 14.26 -15.51
C THR A 24 0.04 12.84 -14.98
N PRO A 25 -0.94 12.23 -14.28
CA PRO A 25 -0.80 10.86 -13.81
C PRO A 25 -0.88 9.86 -14.95
N VAL A 26 -0.31 8.67 -14.74
CA VAL A 26 -0.36 7.52 -15.63
C VAL A 26 -0.80 6.28 -14.87
N LEU A 27 -1.54 5.40 -15.53
CA LEU A 27 -1.84 4.06 -15.01
C LEU A 27 -0.77 3.09 -15.48
N VAL A 28 -0.05 2.50 -14.53
CA VAL A 28 0.99 1.52 -14.80
C VAL A 28 0.45 0.12 -14.51
N LYS A 29 0.49 -0.74 -15.53
CA LYS A 29 0.15 -2.16 -15.42
C LYS A 29 1.39 -2.98 -15.10
N SER A 30 1.35 -3.74 -14.00
CA SER A 30 2.35 -4.71 -13.60
C SER A 30 1.69 -6.05 -13.21
N PRO A 31 2.44 -7.16 -13.08
CA PRO A 31 1.88 -8.41 -12.58
C PRO A 31 1.42 -8.27 -11.12
N LYS A 32 0.31 -8.93 -10.76
CA LYS A 32 -0.04 -9.15 -9.35
C LYS A 32 1.12 -9.88 -8.63
N PRO A 33 1.46 -9.49 -7.39
CA PRO A 33 2.46 -10.21 -6.60
C PRO A 33 2.15 -11.70 -6.51
N ALA A 34 3.09 -12.53 -6.95
CA ALA A 34 2.95 -13.99 -6.98
C ALA A 34 3.39 -14.68 -5.68
N TYR A 35 4.13 -13.96 -4.83
CA TYR A 35 4.71 -14.46 -3.59
C TYR A 35 4.45 -13.49 -2.43
N VAL A 36 4.16 -14.04 -1.25
CA VAL A 36 3.99 -13.27 -0.01
C VAL A 36 5.06 -13.70 0.99
N PRO A 37 6.10 -12.88 1.24
CA PRO A 37 7.17 -13.19 2.19
C PRO A 37 6.65 -13.34 3.62
N ALA A 38 7.48 -13.84 4.55
CA ALA A 38 7.11 -13.89 5.97
C ALA A 38 6.67 -12.51 6.50
N TYR A 39 5.65 -12.49 7.36
CA TYR A 39 5.10 -11.26 7.96
C TYR A 39 4.61 -10.23 6.94
N HIS A 40 4.19 -10.66 5.75
CA HIS A 40 3.57 -9.81 4.74
C HIS A 40 2.10 -10.17 4.54
N ILE A 41 1.35 -9.20 4.04
CA ILE A 41 -0.02 -9.40 3.59
C ILE A 41 -0.17 -8.86 2.17
N LEU A 42 -0.98 -9.54 1.37
CA LEU A 42 -1.43 -9.04 0.07
C LEU A 42 -2.84 -8.50 0.27
N LEU A 43 -3.00 -7.20 0.05
CA LEU A 43 -4.29 -6.52 0.08
C LEU A 43 -4.86 -6.41 -1.33
N ARG A 44 -6.18 -6.49 -1.44
CA ARG A 44 -6.95 -6.01 -2.59
C ARG A 44 -7.62 -4.69 -2.23
N MET A 45 -7.30 -3.63 -2.93
CA MET A 45 -7.95 -2.32 -2.76
C MET A 45 -9.43 -2.43 -3.14
N ASP A 46 -10.31 -1.90 -2.29
CA ASP A 46 -11.75 -1.78 -2.57
C ASP A 46 -12.09 -0.36 -3.04
N ARG A 47 -11.73 0.64 -2.23
CA ARG A 47 -11.98 2.06 -2.54
C ARG A 47 -11.01 2.95 -1.78
N PHE A 48 -10.70 4.12 -2.35
CA PHE A 48 -9.88 5.12 -1.69
C PHE A 48 -10.40 6.53 -1.98
N GLY A 49 -10.07 7.46 -1.10
CA GLY A 49 -10.29 8.89 -1.33
C GLY A 49 -9.15 9.48 -2.16
N PHE A 50 -9.51 10.19 -3.22
CA PHE A 50 -8.57 11.01 -3.98
C PHE A 50 -9.07 12.46 -3.95
N SER A 51 -8.23 13.37 -3.46
CA SER A 51 -8.63 14.73 -3.10
C SER A 51 -7.54 15.74 -3.45
N ALA A 52 -7.81 17.03 -3.19
CA ALA A 52 -6.81 18.09 -3.34
C ALA A 52 -5.52 17.83 -2.54
N ASN A 53 -5.59 17.11 -1.41
CA ASN A 53 -4.40 16.74 -0.65
C ASN A 53 -3.42 15.90 -1.48
N ASN A 54 -3.91 15.06 -2.38
CA ASN A 54 -3.05 14.23 -3.23
C ASN A 54 -2.29 15.05 -4.28
N ILE A 55 -2.80 16.23 -4.65
CA ILE A 55 -2.07 17.20 -5.49
C ILE A 55 -0.88 17.75 -4.70
N THR A 56 -1.09 18.14 -3.43
CA THR A 56 0.00 18.57 -2.54
C THR A 56 1.04 17.46 -2.34
N TYR A 57 0.60 16.21 -2.19
CA TYR A 57 1.51 15.07 -2.03
C TYR A 57 2.34 14.83 -3.29
N GLN A 58 1.73 14.98 -4.46
CA GLN A 58 2.42 14.90 -5.76
C GLN A 58 3.46 16.01 -5.90
N ALA A 59 3.08 17.27 -5.63
CA ALA A 59 3.98 18.42 -5.71
C ALA A 59 5.15 18.33 -4.71
N LEU A 60 4.91 17.73 -3.53
CA LEU A 60 5.90 17.59 -2.46
C LEU A 60 6.50 16.18 -2.38
N GLY A 61 6.37 15.38 -3.44
CA GLY A 61 6.82 13.98 -3.49
C GLY A 61 8.27 13.80 -3.08
N GLU A 62 9.13 14.69 -3.58
CA GLU A 62 10.59 14.71 -3.36
C GLU A 62 11.02 15.61 -2.21
N HIS A 63 10.10 16.35 -1.59
CA HIS A 63 10.49 17.33 -0.58
C HIS A 63 11.15 16.61 0.60
N PRO A 64 12.39 16.96 1.01
CA PRO A 64 13.17 16.17 1.98
C PRO A 64 12.46 15.95 3.32
N SER A 65 11.63 16.90 3.74
CA SER A 65 10.86 16.80 4.99
C SER A 65 9.56 16.00 4.88
N LEU A 66 9.07 15.67 3.68
CA LEU A 66 7.77 15.03 3.46
C LEU A 66 7.88 13.70 2.73
N ARG A 67 8.65 13.62 1.63
CA ARG A 67 9.04 12.37 0.97
C ARG A 67 7.86 11.45 0.64
N TYR A 68 6.80 11.99 0.04
CA TYR A 68 5.58 11.20 -0.21
C TYR A 68 5.80 10.03 -1.18
N TYR A 69 6.78 10.12 -2.09
CA TYR A 69 7.11 9.03 -3.01
C TYR A 69 7.83 7.86 -2.33
N ASP A 70 8.33 8.02 -1.11
CA ASP A 70 9.05 6.98 -0.39
C ASP A 70 8.13 6.02 0.40
N PHE A 71 6.83 6.30 0.43
CA PHE A 71 5.86 5.39 1.05
C PHE A 71 5.67 4.13 0.21
N TYR A 72 5.68 4.24 -1.11
CA TYR A 72 5.48 3.12 -2.00
C TYR A 72 6.34 3.30 -3.25
N PRO A 73 7.18 2.32 -3.60
CA PRO A 73 7.92 2.38 -4.86
C PRO A 73 6.96 2.27 -6.04
N ALA A 74 7.26 3.01 -7.12
CA ALA A 74 6.60 2.78 -8.40
C ALA A 74 6.96 1.39 -8.97
N PRO A 75 6.11 0.77 -9.80
CA PRO A 75 6.48 -0.46 -10.50
C PRO A 75 7.71 -0.29 -11.37
N SER A 76 8.52 -1.33 -11.52
CA SER A 76 9.67 -1.35 -12.42
C SER A 76 9.30 -2.01 -13.75
N LYS A 77 9.33 -1.24 -14.84
CA LYS A 77 9.12 -1.65 -16.23
C LYS A 77 10.13 -0.95 -17.15
N PRO A 78 11.36 -1.46 -17.25
CA PRO A 78 12.43 -0.84 -18.01
C PRO A 78 12.05 -0.60 -19.48
N GLU A 79 11.27 -1.49 -20.08
CA GLU A 79 10.78 -1.41 -21.46
C GLU A 79 9.85 -0.21 -21.73
N GLU A 80 9.23 0.35 -20.69
CA GLU A 80 8.36 1.53 -20.76
C GLU A 80 9.01 2.76 -20.10
N ASN A 81 10.29 2.68 -19.70
CA ASN A 81 10.99 3.72 -18.93
C ASN A 81 10.30 4.07 -17.59
N ILE A 82 9.71 3.07 -16.93
CA ILE A 82 9.04 3.23 -15.64
C ILE A 82 9.88 2.56 -14.56
N SER A 83 10.25 3.33 -13.54
CA SER A 83 10.94 2.85 -12.35
C SER A 83 10.67 3.79 -11.16
N PRO A 84 11.02 3.42 -9.92
CA PRO A 84 10.98 4.33 -8.77
C PRO A 84 11.77 5.64 -8.97
N GLU A 85 12.80 5.62 -9.82
CA GLU A 85 13.64 6.78 -10.15
C GLU A 85 13.00 7.69 -11.19
N THR A 86 12.09 7.19 -12.03
CA THR A 86 11.39 7.99 -13.06
C THR A 86 9.96 8.34 -12.67
N HIS A 87 9.34 7.59 -11.75
CA HIS A 87 7.96 7.77 -11.32
C HIS A 87 7.80 7.71 -9.80
N GLY A 88 6.86 8.49 -9.29
CA GLY A 88 6.43 8.44 -7.90
C GLY A 88 5.03 7.85 -7.75
N VAL A 89 4.74 7.33 -6.57
CA VAL A 89 3.39 6.89 -6.18
C VAL A 89 2.92 7.77 -5.02
N VAL A 90 1.78 8.42 -5.19
CA VAL A 90 1.16 9.21 -4.12
C VAL A 90 0.24 8.29 -3.31
N PRO A 91 0.51 8.07 -2.01
CA PRO A 91 -0.38 7.29 -1.16
C PRO A 91 -1.76 7.95 -0.97
N VAL A 92 -2.76 7.11 -0.72
CA VAL A 92 -4.17 7.45 -0.54
C VAL A 92 -4.71 6.81 0.73
N TRP A 93 -5.66 7.46 1.39
CA TRP A 93 -6.43 6.81 2.45
C TRP A 93 -7.53 5.96 1.82
N GLY A 94 -7.60 4.69 2.20
CA GLY A 94 -8.54 3.77 1.58
C GLY A 94 -8.83 2.53 2.39
N PHE A 95 -9.84 1.80 1.91
CA PHE A 95 -10.26 0.51 2.43
C PHE A 95 -9.76 -0.60 1.50
N ALA A 96 -9.18 -1.63 2.11
CA ALA A 96 -8.70 -2.81 1.40
C ALA A 96 -8.99 -4.08 2.20
N ASN A 97 -9.09 -5.21 1.51
CA ASN A 97 -9.35 -6.50 2.15
C ASN A 97 -8.09 -7.37 2.04
N VAL A 98 -7.78 -8.12 3.09
CA VAL A 98 -6.68 -9.09 3.09
C VAL A 98 -7.03 -10.24 2.16
N LEU A 99 -6.30 -10.36 1.06
CA LEU A 99 -6.41 -11.47 0.11
C LEU A 99 -5.54 -12.66 0.54
N VAL A 100 -4.37 -12.35 1.09
CA VAL A 100 -3.38 -13.33 1.56
C VAL A 100 -2.69 -12.78 2.80
N SER A 101 -2.38 -13.66 3.74
CA SER A 101 -1.52 -13.33 4.87
C SER A 101 -0.51 -14.45 5.15
N SER A 102 0.74 -14.05 5.41
CA SER A 102 1.76 -14.88 6.05
C SER A 102 2.05 -14.40 7.49
N HIS A 103 1.27 -13.45 7.99
CA HIS A 103 1.38 -12.92 9.35
C HIS A 103 0.42 -13.68 10.28
N PRO A 104 0.89 -14.27 11.40
CA PRO A 104 0.09 -15.18 12.23
C PRO A 104 -1.13 -14.52 12.89
N GLN A 105 -1.10 -13.18 13.06
CA GLN A 105 -2.18 -12.40 13.68
C GLN A 105 -3.05 -11.62 12.68
N VAL A 106 -2.87 -11.83 11.37
CA VAL A 106 -3.70 -11.18 10.33
C VAL A 106 -4.37 -12.26 9.49
N HIS A 107 -5.70 -12.22 9.44
CA HIS A 107 -6.53 -13.23 8.79
C HIS A 107 -6.98 -12.77 7.40
N VAL A 108 -7.07 -13.74 6.48
CA VAL A 108 -7.66 -13.51 5.16
C VAL A 108 -9.12 -13.08 5.30
N GLY A 109 -9.53 -12.10 4.50
CA GLY A 109 -10.86 -11.49 4.55
C GLY A 109 -10.96 -10.29 5.48
N GLU A 110 -9.99 -10.03 6.36
CA GLU A 110 -10.02 -8.83 7.21
C GLU A 110 -10.11 -7.55 6.36
N ARG A 111 -11.04 -6.68 6.73
CA ARG A 111 -11.16 -5.34 6.14
C ARG A 111 -10.37 -4.31 6.92
N LEU A 112 -9.52 -3.59 6.20
CA LEU A 112 -8.52 -2.69 6.74
C LEU A 112 -8.71 -1.28 6.17
N TYR A 113 -8.44 -0.27 6.99
CA TYR A 113 -8.34 1.13 6.59
C TYR A 113 -6.94 1.64 6.86
N GLY A 114 -6.32 2.29 5.86
CA GLY A 114 -4.94 2.72 6.00
C GLY A 114 -4.48 3.64 4.87
N TYR A 115 -3.21 4.03 4.97
CA TYR A 115 -2.53 4.87 4.00
C TYR A 115 -1.79 3.98 3.00
N PHE A 116 -2.37 3.82 1.82
CA PHE A 116 -2.06 2.77 0.86
C PHE A 116 -1.60 3.33 -0.48
N ALA A 117 -0.90 2.51 -1.27
CA ALA A 117 -0.70 2.81 -2.69
C ALA A 117 -2.06 2.80 -3.41
N PRO A 118 -2.33 3.70 -4.37
CA PRO A 118 -3.48 3.64 -5.26
C PRO A 118 -3.28 2.54 -6.32
N ALA A 119 -3.21 1.29 -5.84
CA ALA A 119 -2.97 0.09 -6.63
C ALA A 119 -4.07 -0.96 -6.39
N LYS A 120 -4.39 -1.78 -7.40
CA LYS A 120 -5.38 -2.87 -7.27
C LYS A 120 -4.96 -3.90 -6.21
N TYR A 121 -3.67 -4.23 -6.17
CA TYR A 121 -3.05 -5.15 -5.22
C TYR A 121 -1.86 -4.48 -4.54
N ILE A 122 -1.77 -4.63 -3.22
CA ILE A 122 -0.71 -4.03 -2.42
C ILE A 122 -0.09 -5.10 -1.54
N LEU A 123 1.18 -5.41 -1.78
CA LEU A 123 1.98 -6.27 -0.91
C LEU A 123 2.70 -5.37 0.10
N LEU A 124 2.53 -5.62 1.39
CA LEU A 124 3.20 -4.84 2.43
C LEU A 124 3.62 -5.71 3.63
N PRO A 125 4.75 -5.37 4.26
CA PRO A 125 5.15 -5.97 5.53
C PRO A 125 4.25 -5.47 6.66
N ILE A 126 4.05 -6.32 7.66
CA ILE A 126 3.41 -6.00 8.93
C ILE A 126 4.43 -6.26 10.03
N ASP A 127 4.56 -5.32 10.97
CA ASP A 127 5.46 -5.47 12.10
C ASP A 127 5.05 -6.71 12.92
N PRO A 128 5.97 -7.67 13.17
CA PRO A 128 5.66 -8.89 13.91
C PRO A 128 5.24 -8.65 15.37
N THR A 129 5.52 -7.48 15.91
CA THR A 129 5.36 -7.15 17.33
C THR A 129 4.48 -5.92 17.57
N ASP A 130 4.39 -4.97 16.63
CA ASP A 130 3.51 -3.81 16.72
C ASP A 130 2.16 -4.10 16.04
N ILE A 131 1.35 -4.91 16.71
CA ILE A 131 0.03 -5.33 16.24
C ILE A 131 -0.88 -5.67 17.41
N ASN A 132 -2.15 -5.29 17.31
CA ASN A 132 -3.18 -5.61 18.30
C ASN A 132 -4.56 -5.73 17.62
N LYS A 133 -5.60 -5.88 18.44
CA LYS A 133 -6.99 -6.05 17.97
C LYS A 133 -7.55 -4.82 17.23
N HIS A 134 -6.96 -3.64 17.37
CA HIS A 134 -7.42 -2.38 16.77
C HIS A 134 -6.60 -1.95 15.55
N ALA A 135 -5.29 -2.19 15.58
CA ALA A 135 -4.39 -1.73 14.53
C ALA A 135 -3.19 -2.66 14.33
N MET A 136 -2.56 -2.51 13.17
CA MET A 136 -1.27 -3.10 12.80
C MET A 136 -0.40 -2.02 12.15
N TYR A 137 0.91 -2.18 12.14
CA TYR A 137 1.82 -1.15 11.64
C TYR A 137 2.72 -1.69 10.52
N VAL A 138 2.93 -0.86 9.50
CA VAL A 138 3.87 -1.13 8.41
C VAL A 138 5.25 -0.63 8.85
N PRO A 139 6.28 -1.49 8.94
CA PRO A 139 7.63 -1.04 9.25
C PRO A 139 8.18 -0.18 8.11
N ARG A 140 8.62 1.04 8.44
CA ARG A 140 9.19 2.00 7.49
C ARG A 140 10.42 2.71 8.10
N PRO A 141 11.56 2.02 8.21
CA PRO A 141 12.76 2.55 8.88
C PRO A 141 13.36 3.77 8.17
N GLN A 142 12.99 4.02 6.91
CA GLN A 142 13.39 5.23 6.17
C GLN A 142 12.72 6.51 6.66
N PHE A 143 11.70 6.42 7.50
CA PHE A 143 10.96 7.57 8.01
C PHE A 143 11.22 7.82 9.50
N PRO A 144 11.21 9.09 9.94
CA PRO A 144 11.23 9.42 11.36
C PRO A 144 9.99 8.90 12.09
N SER A 145 10.13 8.69 13.39
CA SER A 145 9.10 8.07 14.24
C SER A 145 7.83 8.91 14.39
N ASP A 146 7.90 10.23 14.16
CA ASP A 146 6.76 11.15 14.17
C ASP A 146 5.74 10.85 13.04
N ARG A 147 6.11 10.08 12.02
CA ARG A 147 5.23 9.66 10.93
C ARG A 147 4.43 8.39 11.22
N ARG A 148 4.49 7.87 12.45
CA ARG A 148 3.84 6.62 12.85
C ARG A 148 2.36 6.52 12.47
N LEU A 149 1.63 7.64 12.48
CA LEU A 149 0.22 7.69 12.04
C LEU A 149 0.02 7.21 10.59
N TYR A 150 0.94 7.51 9.69
CA TYR A 150 0.89 7.07 8.28
C TYR A 150 1.34 5.62 8.09
N HIS A 151 1.84 4.99 9.15
CA HIS A 151 2.26 3.58 9.15
C HIS A 151 1.16 2.68 9.73
N GLN A 152 0.20 3.28 10.43
CA GLN A 152 -0.90 2.58 11.07
C GLN A 152 -1.93 2.11 10.03
N ILE A 153 -2.37 0.88 10.18
CA ILE A 153 -3.52 0.29 9.50
C ILE A 153 -4.54 -0.09 10.56
N THR A 154 -5.74 0.49 10.47
CA THR A 154 -6.86 0.24 11.37
C THR A 154 -7.65 -0.98 10.92
N ARG A 155 -7.98 -1.87 11.86
CA ARG A 155 -8.87 -3.01 11.63
C ARG A 155 -10.31 -2.55 11.72
N CYS A 156 -11.04 -2.61 10.61
CA CYS A 156 -12.44 -2.14 10.55
C CYS A 156 -13.38 -2.98 11.43
N THR A 157 -13.00 -4.21 11.76
CA THR A 157 -13.78 -5.12 12.59
C THR A 157 -13.97 -4.60 14.02
N THR A 158 -12.99 -3.88 14.55
CA THR A 158 -12.96 -3.35 15.93
C THR A 158 -12.95 -1.82 16.00
N ASP A 159 -13.05 -1.14 14.85
CA ASP A 159 -13.19 0.31 14.78
C ASP A 159 -14.65 0.73 15.04
N PRO A 160 -14.95 1.44 16.14
CA PRO A 160 -16.31 1.89 16.43
C PRO A 160 -16.82 2.97 15.45
N LEU A 161 -15.93 3.62 14.70
CA LEU A 161 -16.29 4.62 13.70
C LEU A 161 -16.65 4.00 12.34
N TYR A 162 -16.32 2.72 12.13
CA TYR A 162 -16.62 2.02 10.89
C TYR A 162 -18.01 1.36 10.93
N THR A 163 -18.91 1.81 10.06
CA THR A 163 -20.30 1.33 9.97
C THR A 163 -20.59 0.50 8.71
N GLY A 164 -19.57 0.20 7.91
CA GLY A 164 -19.72 -0.58 6.67
C GLY A 164 -19.72 -2.09 6.89
N PRO A 165 -19.81 -2.88 5.79
CA PRO A 165 -19.65 -4.33 5.85
C PRO A 165 -18.29 -4.71 6.44
N LYS A 166 -18.28 -5.64 7.41
CA LYS A 166 -17.07 -6.13 8.08
C LYS A 166 -16.48 -7.32 7.35
#